data_AF-A0A2X4TTH8-F1
#
_entry.id   AF-A0A2X4TTH8-F1
#
_cell.length_a   1.000
_cell.length_b   1.000
_cell.length_c   1.000
_cell.angle_alpha   90.00
_cell.angle_beta   90.00
_cell.angle_gamma   90.00
#
_symmetry.space_group_name_H-M   'P 1'
#
loop_
_entity.id
_entity.type
_entity.pdbx_description
1 polymer ?
#
loop_
_entity_poly.entity_id
_entity_poly.type
_entity_poly.pdbx_seq_one_letter_code
_entity_poly.pdbx_strand_id
1 'polypeptide(L)'
;MREALLRRQRAFREAPGLIADGRDMGTVVFPDAPVKIFLDASSEERAHRRMLQLQEKALVLTLNAFWSRSRNATIAIVIAL
;
A
#
# COMPACT_ATOMS: atom_id res chain seq x y z
N MET A 1 1.69 -18.69 12.45
CA MET A 1 1.47 -17.66 11.39
C MET A 1 2.42 -16.47 11.52
N ARG A 2 2.50 -15.80 12.69
CA ARG A 2 3.31 -14.58 12.89
C ARG A 2 4.81 -14.76 12.55
N GLU A 3 5.41 -15.87 12.96
CA GLU A 3 6.82 -16.15 12.66
C GLU A 3 7.10 -16.35 11.17
N ALA A 4 6.19 -16.99 10.44
CA ALA A 4 6.37 -17.21 9.00
C ALA A 4 6.35 -15.88 8.24
N LEU A 5 5.47 -14.95 8.64
CA LEU A 5 5.45 -13.59 8.12
C LEU A 5 6.72 -12.83 8.47
N LEU A 6 7.21 -12.94 9.71
CA LEU A 6 8.46 -12.29 10.14
C LEU A 6 9.67 -12.79 9.33
N ARG A 7 9.77 -14.12 9.11
CA ARG A 7 10.81 -14.71 8.27
C ARG A 7 10.74 -14.18 6.84
N ARG A 8 9.54 -14.11 6.26
CA ARG A 8 9.33 -13.56 4.92
C ARG A 8 9.69 -12.08 4.84
N GLN A 9 9.35 -11.29 5.85
CA GLN A 9 9.69 -9.87 5.90
C GLN A 9 11.22 -9.66 5.93
N ARG A 10 11.93 -10.43 6.74
CA ARG A 10 13.40 -10.36 6.83
C ARG A 10 14.09 -10.81 5.54
N ALA A 11 13.50 -11.75 4.82
CA ALA A 11 14.04 -12.23 3.55
C ALA A 11 14.10 -11.14 2.46
N PHE A 12 13.31 -10.06 2.56
CA PHE A 12 13.40 -8.94 1.61
C PHE A 12 14.66 -8.08 1.77
N ARG A 13 15.46 -8.27 2.84
CA ARG A 13 16.72 -7.55 3.01
C ARG A 13 17.78 -8.17 2.11
N GLU A 14 17.83 -7.70 0.88
CA GLU A 14 18.80 -8.11 -0.14
C GLU A 14 19.67 -6.91 -0.56
N ALA A 15 20.79 -7.19 -1.23
CA ALA A 15 21.62 -6.14 -1.82
C ALA A 15 20.90 -5.45 -2.99
N PRO A 16 21.12 -4.15 -3.24
CA PRO A 16 22.07 -3.24 -2.57
C PRO A 16 21.53 -2.63 -1.25
N GLY A 17 20.28 -2.88 -0.89
CA GLY A 17 19.65 -2.36 0.31
C GLY A 17 18.13 -2.48 0.27
N LEU A 18 17.48 -2.12 1.37
CA LEU A 18 16.03 -2.22 1.55
C LEU A 18 15.48 -0.96 2.22
N ILE A 19 14.40 -0.41 1.67
CA ILE A 19 13.52 0.54 2.37
C ILE A 19 12.32 -0.26 2.87
N ALA A 20 12.16 -0.33 4.18
CA ALA A 20 11.05 -1.03 4.83
C ALA A 20 10.10 -0.01 5.49
N ASP A 21 8.83 -0.03 5.10
CA ASP A 21 7.76 0.76 5.72
C ASP A 21 6.87 -0.14 6.59
N GLY A 22 6.50 0.35 7.77
CA GLY A 22 5.65 -0.34 8.71
C GLY A 22 5.91 0.04 10.17
N ARG A 23 4.94 -0.26 11.03
CA ARG A 23 4.91 0.15 12.45
C ARG A 23 6.09 -0.38 13.28
N ASP A 24 6.47 -1.64 13.05
CA ASP A 24 7.45 -2.35 13.89
C ASP A 24 8.76 -2.66 13.16
N MET A 25 9.06 -1.96 12.06
CA MET A 25 10.23 -2.26 11.22
C MET A 25 11.54 -2.05 11.97
N GLY A 26 11.71 -0.91 12.64
CA GLY A 26 12.94 -0.57 13.36
C GLY A 26 13.07 -1.18 14.77
N THR A 27 12.00 -1.80 15.30
CA THR A 27 11.95 -2.34 16.67
C THR A 27 11.89 -3.86 16.73
N VAL A 28 11.17 -4.50 15.80
CA VAL A 28 10.93 -5.97 15.81
C VAL A 28 11.54 -6.64 14.58
N VAL A 29 11.28 -6.10 13.38
CA VAL A 29 11.66 -6.78 12.13
C VAL A 29 13.16 -6.63 11.88
N PHE A 30 13.68 -5.41 11.96
CA PHE A 30 15.05 -4.99 11.68
C PHE A 30 15.61 -4.13 12.83
N PRO A 31 15.75 -4.67 14.05
CA PRO A 31 16.25 -3.92 15.21
C PRO A 31 17.71 -3.44 15.02
N ASP A 32 18.46 -4.10 14.15
CA ASP A 32 19.84 -3.80 13.76
C ASP A 32 19.96 -2.82 12.59
N ALA A 33 18.86 -2.27 12.08
CA ALA A 33 18.90 -1.34 10.95
C ALA A 33 19.78 -0.11 11.28
N PRO A 34 20.75 0.26 10.42
CA PRO A 34 21.67 1.37 10.69
C PRO A 34 20.98 2.74 10.62
N VAL A 35 19.86 2.84 9.90
CA VAL A 35 19.05 4.06 9.78
C VAL A 35 17.60 3.71 10.09
N LYS A 36 16.96 4.49 10.98
CA LYS A 36 15.56 4.35 11.38
C LYS A 36 14.88 5.72 11.34
N ILE A 37 13.82 5.84 10.55
CA ILE A 37 13.06 7.07 10.41
C ILE A 37 11.68 6.84 11.02
N PHE A 38 11.28 7.72 11.95
CA PHE A 38 9.93 7.74 12.50
C PHE A 38 9.19 8.94 11.91
N LEU A 39 8.21 8.66 11.06
CA LEU A 39 7.32 9.68 10.50
C LEU A 39 6.15 9.89 11.45
N ASP A 40 6.04 11.09 12.01
CA ASP A 40 4.92 11.48 12.87
C ASP A 40 4.06 12.56 12.21
N ALA A 41 2.81 12.64 12.64
CA ALA A 41 1.82 13.64 12.25
C ALA A 41 0.74 13.68 13.32
N SER A 42 0.04 14.81 13.45
CA SER A 42 -1.09 14.91 14.37
C SER A 42 -2.20 13.90 14.06
N SER A 43 -2.99 13.54 15.07
CA SER A 43 -4.15 12.65 14.91
C SER A 43 -5.12 13.16 13.86
N GLU A 44 -5.34 14.47 13.85
CA GLU A 44 -6.23 15.20 12.96
C GLU A 44 -5.77 15.06 11.52
N GLU A 45 -4.47 15.26 11.25
CA GLU A 45 -3.92 15.15 9.90
C GLU A 45 -3.96 13.71 9.38
N ARG A 46 -3.71 12.72 10.25
CA ARG A 46 -3.85 11.30 9.87
C ARG A 46 -5.31 10.94 9.56
N ALA A 47 -6.26 11.44 10.34
CA ALA A 47 -7.68 11.22 10.10
C ALA A 47 -8.14 11.88 8.79
N HIS A 48 -7.72 13.12 8.55
CA HIS A 48 -8.01 13.86 7.33
C HIS A 48 -7.46 13.14 6.08
N ARG A 49 -6.19 12.74 6.08
CA ARG A 49 -5.61 11.95 4.97
C ARG A 49 -6.33 10.63 4.76
N ARG A 50 -6.75 9.95 5.84
CA ARG A 50 -7.52 8.70 5.74
C ARG A 50 -8.90 8.94 5.11
N MET A 51 -9.57 10.02 5.46
CA MET A 51 -10.85 10.41 4.85
C MET A 51 -10.69 10.59 3.34
N LEU A 52 -9.69 11.36 2.90
CA LEU A 52 -9.41 11.58 1.48
C LEU A 52 -9.13 10.27 0.72
N GLN A 53 -8.31 9.38 1.29
CA GLN A 53 -8.05 8.05 0.69
C GLN A 53 -9.32 7.19 0.54
N LEU A 54 -10.26 7.28 1.50
CA LEU A 54 -11.51 6.53 1.43
C LEU A 54 -12.46 7.11 0.39
N GLN A 55 -12.52 8.44 0.26
CA GLN A 55 -13.29 9.13 -0.78
C GLN A 55 -12.79 8.77 -2.19
N GLU A 56 -11.48 8.78 -2.39
CA GLU A 56 -10.85 8.38 -3.65
C GLU A 56 -11.18 6.92 -4.01
N LYS A 57 -11.05 5.99 -3.06
CA LYS A 57 -11.41 4.58 -3.29
C LYS A 57 -12.89 4.38 -3.61
N ALA A 58 -13.78 5.12 -2.93
CA ALA A 58 -15.21 5.07 -3.22
C ALA A 58 -15.51 5.55 -4.64
N LEU A 59 -14.82 6.60 -5.11
CA LEU A 59 -14.91 7.08 -6.48
C LEU A 59 -14.44 6.01 -7.48
N VAL A 60 -13.28 5.39 -7.25
CA VAL A 60 -12.76 4.31 -8.11
C VAL A 60 -13.73 3.13 -8.19
N LEU A 61 -14.30 2.70 -7.06
CA LEU A 61 -15.29 1.62 -7.05
C LEU A 61 -16.56 1.99 -7.83
N THR A 62 -17.03 3.24 -7.70
CA THR A 62 -18.21 3.73 -8.42
C THR A 62 -17.95 3.79 -9.94
N LEU A 63 -16.79 4.28 -10.35
CA LEU A 63 -16.39 4.29 -11.76
C LEU A 63 -16.27 2.87 -12.31
N ASN A 64 -15.61 1.97 -11.60
CA ASN A 64 -15.49 0.57 -12.03
C ASN A 64 -16.86 -0.10 -12.17
N ALA A 65 -17.80 0.16 -11.26
CA ALA A 65 -19.17 -0.33 -11.36
C ALA A 65 -19.91 0.26 -12.57
N PHE A 66 -19.73 1.56 -12.86
CA PHE A 66 -20.30 2.21 -14.03
C PHE A 66 -19.74 1.63 -15.34
N TRP A 67 -18.41 1.50 -15.47
CA TRP A 67 -17.76 0.92 -16.63
C TRP A 67 -18.14 -0.55 -16.83
N SER A 68 -18.26 -1.33 -15.76
CA SER A 68 -18.74 -2.71 -15.80
C SER A 68 -20.17 -2.80 -16.36
N ARG A 69 -21.05 -1.86 -15.97
CA ARG A 69 -22.42 -1.78 -16.47
C ARG A 69 -22.52 -1.27 -17.91
N SER A 70 -21.59 -0.41 -18.34
CA SER A 70 -21.49 0.10 -19.72
C SER A 70 -20.85 -0.90 -20.70
N ARG A 71 -20.07 -1.87 -20.21
CA ARG A 71 -19.41 -2.92 -21.01
C ARG A 71 -20.34 -3.97 -21.65
N ASN A 72 -21.65 -3.86 -21.46
CA ASN A 72 -22.64 -4.63 -22.25
C ASN A 72 -22.98 -3.99 -23.60
N ALA A 73 -22.27 -2.93 -24.00
CA ALA A 73 -22.18 -2.51 -25.39
C ALA A 73 -20.85 -3.01 -25.97
N THR A 74 -20.95 -4.01 -26.85
CA THR A 74 -19.90 -4.53 -27.72
C THR A 74 -19.03 -3.41 -28.29
N ILE A 75 -17.71 -3.49 -28.10
CA ILE A 75 -16.67 -3.38 -29.14
C ILE A 75 -15.28 -3.49 -28.47
N ALA A 76 -14.58 -4.56 -28.87
CA ALA A 76 -13.16 -4.76 -28.68
C ALA A 76 -12.37 -3.78 -29.57
N ILE A 77 -11.71 -2.79 -28.99
CA ILE A 77 -10.61 -2.03 -29.60
C ILE A 77 -9.53 -2.05 -28.51
N VAL A 78 -8.66 -3.05 -28.48
CA VAL A 78 -7.35 -3.01 -29.16
C VAL A 78 -6.68 -1.67 -28.90
N ILE A 79 -5.82 -1.61 -27.87
CA ILE A 79 -4.44 -1.14 -27.97
C ILE A 79 -3.73 -1.74 -26.74
N ALA A 80 -3.13 -2.90 -26.96
CA ALA A 80 -1.87 -3.24 -26.33
C ALA A 80 -0.78 -2.71 -27.28
N LEU A 81 -0.36 -1.46 -27.04
CA LEU A 81 0.94 -0.89 -27.36
C LEU A 81 1.27 0.10 -26.23
#